data_AF-A0A9X3I097-F1
#
_entry.id   AF-A0A9X3I097-F1
#
_cell.length_a   1.000
_cell.length_b   1.000
_cell.length_c   1.000
_cell.angle_alpha   90.00
_cell.angle_beta   90.00
_cell.angle_gamma   90.00
#
_symmetry.space_group_name_H-M   'P 1'
#
loop_
_entity.id
_entity.type
_entity.pdbx_description
1 polymer ?
#
loop_
_entity_poly.entity_id
_entity_poly.type
_entity_poly.pdbx_seq_one_letter_code
_entity_poly.pdbx_strand_id
1 'polypeptide(L)'
;MKKKNILKFLFLVVLFYPLFTLFSAVGNLGDVGLQEAHESVLNYQISIWVSWLVLVVASVYFKWNKQKNFFFFFTYAFVLVAFGFLGYLGQKLVTQYDLPNKFMDGYSFGVLHALQHIISSVVLTGFLQAAVWWFTRRWHRR
;
A
#
# COMPACT_ATOMS: atom_id res chain seq x y z
N MET A 1 -17.07 -4.51 24.69
CA MET A 1 -17.42 -4.25 23.27
C MET A 1 -17.75 -5.56 22.58
N LYS A 2 -18.80 -5.65 21.74
CA LYS A 2 -19.09 -6.87 20.96
C LYS A 2 -17.91 -7.17 20.03
N LYS A 3 -17.49 -8.44 19.86
CA LYS A 3 -16.32 -8.87 19.06
C LYS A 3 -16.26 -8.23 17.65
N LYS A 4 -17.43 -8.02 17.04
CA LYS A 4 -17.59 -7.35 15.73
C LYS A 4 -17.11 -5.90 15.71
N ASN A 5 -17.24 -5.17 16.82
CA ASN A 5 -16.81 -3.77 16.91
C ASN A 5 -15.29 -3.67 17.04
N ILE A 6 -14.66 -4.64 17.72
CA ILE A 6 -13.19 -4.72 17.84
C ILE A 6 -12.57 -4.96 16.46
N LEU A 7 -13.10 -5.89 15.67
CA LEU A 7 -12.62 -6.16 14.31
C LEU A 7 -12.77 -4.94 13.38
N LYS A 8 -13.89 -4.22 13.45
CA LYS A 8 -14.08 -2.97 12.68
C LYS A 8 -13.08 -1.89 13.09
N PHE A 9 -12.83 -1.76 14.38
CA PHE A 9 -11.85 -0.81 14.90
C PHE A 9 -10.44 -1.15 14.41
N LEU A 10 -10.01 -2.40 14.55
CA LEU A 10 -8.70 -2.87 14.05
C LEU A 10 -8.56 -2.63 12.54
N PHE A 11 -9.61 -2.92 11.76
CA PHE A 11 -9.61 -2.66 10.33
C PHE A 11 -9.41 -1.17 10.00
N LEU A 12 -10.09 -0.28 10.71
CA LEU A 12 -9.91 1.16 10.54
C LEU A 12 -8.50 1.60 10.94
N VAL A 13 -7.98 1.13 12.08
CA VAL A 13 -6.63 1.44 12.53
C VAL A 13 -5.60 1.07 11.47
N VAL A 14 -5.70 -0.14 10.90
CA VAL A 14 -4.80 -0.57 9.83
C VAL A 14 -4.96 0.28 8.56
N LEU A 15 -6.16 0.75 8.25
CA LEU A 15 -6.39 1.63 7.10
C LEU A 15 -5.79 3.03 7.29
N PHE A 16 -5.84 3.57 8.50
CA PHE A 16 -5.28 4.87 8.84
C PHE A 16 -3.78 4.83 9.14
N TYR A 17 -3.22 3.65 9.42
CA TYR A 17 -1.80 3.49 9.75
C TYR A 17 -0.85 4.06 8.68
N PRO A 18 -1.06 3.84 7.37
CA PRO A 18 -0.27 4.47 6.31
C PRO A 18 -0.35 5.99 6.27
N LEU A 19 -1.51 6.56 6.61
CA LEU A 19 -1.63 8.02 6.69
C LEU A 19 -0.79 8.57 7.84
N PHE A 20 -0.80 7.90 8.99
CA PHE A 20 0.03 8.28 10.13
C PHE A 20 1.53 8.20 9.80
N THR A 21 1.99 7.09 9.22
CA THR A 21 3.40 6.92 8.83
C THR A 21 3.80 7.84 7.68
N LEU A 22 2.88 8.22 6.79
CA LEU A 22 3.11 9.25 5.77
C LEU A 22 3.43 10.61 6.41
N PHE A 23 2.62 11.07 7.37
CA PHE A 23 2.88 12.34 8.05
C PHE A 23 4.20 12.30 8.84
N SER A 24 4.50 11.17 9.49
CA SER A 24 5.78 10.97 10.17
C SER A 24 6.96 11.04 9.19
N ALA A 25 6.87 10.36 8.05
CA ALA A 25 7.91 10.39 7.02
C ALA A 25 8.13 11.79 6.42
N VAL A 26 7.03 12.55 6.18
CA VAL A 26 7.12 13.93 5.71
C VAL A 26 7.77 14.84 6.75
N GLY A 27 7.40 14.71 8.04
CA GLY A 27 7.98 15.51 9.11
C GLY A 27 9.46 15.21 9.37
N ASN A 28 9.90 13.98 9.13
CA ASN A 28 11.30 13.59 9.31
C ASN A 28 12.17 13.89 8.08
N LEU A 29 11.59 14.23 6.93
CA LEU A 29 12.35 14.59 5.73
C LEU A 29 12.93 16.00 5.86
N GLY A 30 14.21 16.09 6.24
CA GLY A 30 14.97 17.34 6.26
C GLY A 30 15.34 17.88 7.62
N ASP A 31 14.60 17.48 8.65
CA ASP A 31 14.81 17.96 10.01
C ASP A 31 15.67 16.99 10.85
N VAL A 32 15.83 15.75 10.38
CA VAL A 32 16.61 14.70 11.07
C VAL A 32 17.72 14.10 10.19
N GLY A 33 18.56 13.28 10.79
CA GLY A 33 19.65 12.58 10.10
C GLY A 33 19.15 11.63 9.00
N LEU A 34 20.00 11.37 8.01
CA LEU A 34 19.69 10.49 6.86
C LEU A 34 19.11 9.13 7.28
N GLN A 35 19.68 8.52 8.32
CA GLN A 35 19.23 7.20 8.78
C GLN A 35 17.78 7.23 9.27
N GLU A 36 17.41 8.22 10.08
CA GLU A 36 16.04 8.36 10.61
C GLU A 36 15.04 8.69 9.50
N ALA A 37 15.43 9.56 8.56
CA ALA A 37 14.62 9.86 7.38
C ALA A 37 14.40 8.59 6.54
N HIS A 38 15.44 7.81 6.27
CA HIS A 38 15.34 6.55 5.55
C HIS A 38 14.44 5.53 6.27
N GLU A 39 14.61 5.36 7.58
CA GLU A 39 13.76 4.49 8.41
C GLU A 39 12.29 4.92 8.37
N SER A 40 12.01 6.22 8.38
CA SER A 40 10.64 6.74 8.30
C SER A 40 9.96 6.42 6.96
N VAL A 41 10.67 6.57 5.83
CA VAL A 41 10.17 6.20 4.50
C VAL A 41 9.96 4.69 4.39
N LEU A 42 10.88 3.89 4.94
CA LEU A 42 10.74 2.43 4.98
C LEU A 42 9.55 1.99 5.84
N ASN A 43 9.32 2.64 6.97
CA ASN A 43 8.15 2.39 7.82
C ASN A 43 6.84 2.74 7.09
N TYR A 44 6.83 3.82 6.30
CA TYR A 44 5.71 4.12 5.42
C TYR A 44 5.50 3.01 4.37
N GLN A 45 6.55 2.55 3.68
CA GLN A 45 6.44 1.42 2.75
C GLN A 45 5.87 0.16 3.42
N ILE A 46 6.37 -0.23 4.59
CA ILE A 46 5.87 -1.39 5.34
C ILE A 46 4.39 -1.22 5.68
N SER A 47 3.99 -0.03 6.14
CA SER A 47 2.60 0.25 6.49
C SER A 47 1.66 0.04 5.30
N ILE A 48 2.05 0.45 4.09
CA ILE A 48 1.25 0.24 2.87
C ILE A 48 1.04 -1.26 2.64
N TRP A 49 2.09 -2.09 2.76
CA TRP A 49 1.99 -3.52 2.55
C TRP A 49 1.12 -4.23 3.60
N VAL A 50 1.21 -3.81 4.86
CA VAL A 50 0.33 -4.32 5.93
C VAL A 50 -1.14 -3.97 5.65
N SER A 51 -1.41 -2.72 5.26
CA SER A 51 -2.77 -2.30 4.92
C SER A 51 -3.28 -3.00 3.67
N TRP A 52 -2.43 -3.21 2.66
CA TRP A 52 -2.76 -3.99 1.48
C TRP A 52 -3.17 -5.42 1.84
N LEU A 53 -2.43 -6.12 2.70
CA LEU A 53 -2.78 -7.48 3.15
C LEU A 53 -4.18 -7.52 3.77
N VAL A 54 -4.48 -6.59 4.68
CA VAL A 54 -5.80 -6.52 5.33
C VAL A 54 -6.92 -6.19 4.34
N LEU A 55 -6.67 -5.27 3.40
CA LEU A 55 -7.62 -4.92 2.35
C LEU A 55 -7.89 -6.10 1.40
N VAL A 56 -6.86 -6.84 1.02
CA VAL A 56 -6.99 -8.04 0.19
C VAL A 56 -7.79 -9.12 0.90
N VAL A 57 -7.51 -9.39 2.18
CA VAL A 57 -8.30 -10.35 2.97
C VAL A 57 -9.78 -9.93 3.03
N ALA A 58 -10.05 -8.64 3.26
CA ALA A 58 -11.41 -8.12 3.22
C ALA A 58 -12.04 -8.27 1.82
N SER A 59 -11.30 -7.95 0.75
CA SER A 59 -11.73 -8.10 -0.64
C SER A 59 -12.14 -9.52 -0.98
N VAL A 60 -11.31 -10.50 -0.59
CA VAL A 60 -11.60 -11.94 -0.75
C VAL A 60 -12.88 -12.31 0.00
N TYR A 61 -12.99 -11.94 1.28
CA TYR A 61 -14.16 -12.25 2.11
C TYR A 61 -15.46 -11.67 1.53
N PHE A 62 -15.45 -10.39 1.13
CA PHE A 62 -16.62 -9.72 0.57
C PHE A 62 -16.96 -10.25 -0.83
N LYS A 63 -15.97 -10.61 -1.64
CA LYS A 63 -16.21 -11.23 -2.94
C LYS A 63 -16.83 -12.61 -2.78
N TRP A 64 -16.36 -13.39 -1.81
CA TRP A 64 -16.92 -14.71 -1.53
C TRP A 64 -18.36 -14.62 -1.02
N ASN A 65 -18.61 -13.80 0.00
CA ASN A 65 -19.90 -13.80 0.69
C ASN A 65 -20.97 -12.93 0.01
N LYS A 66 -20.58 -11.83 -0.65
CA LYS A 66 -21.53 -10.87 -1.25
C LYS A 66 -21.40 -10.76 -2.78
N GLN A 67 -20.47 -11.47 -3.40
CA GLN A 67 -20.15 -11.42 -4.85
C GLN A 67 -19.80 -10.05 -5.43
N LYS A 68 -19.60 -9.02 -4.58
CA LYS A 68 -19.27 -7.65 -5.00
C LYS A 68 -17.76 -7.46 -5.17
N ASN A 69 -17.37 -6.71 -6.20
CA ASN A 69 -15.96 -6.36 -6.49
C ASN A 69 -15.50 -5.04 -5.85
N PHE A 70 -16.38 -4.33 -5.15
CA PHE A 70 -16.10 -2.98 -4.62
C PHE A 70 -14.78 -2.90 -3.85
N PHE A 71 -14.53 -3.86 -2.95
CA PHE A 71 -13.31 -3.87 -2.14
C PHE A 71 -12.04 -4.07 -2.97
N PHE A 72 -12.09 -4.86 -4.05
CA PHE A 72 -10.95 -5.00 -4.96
C PHE A 72 -10.62 -3.68 -5.65
N PHE A 73 -11.64 -2.98 -6.20
CA PHE A 73 -11.45 -1.65 -6.79
C PHE A 73 -10.89 -0.64 -5.78
N PHE A 74 -11.41 -0.67 -4.55
CA PHE A 74 -10.90 0.15 -3.45
C PHE A 74 -9.43 -0.17 -3.12
N THR A 75 -9.04 -1.45 -3.10
CA THR A 75 -7.64 -1.86 -2.91
C THR A 75 -6.75 -1.29 -4.02
N TYR A 76 -7.13 -1.41 -5.29
CA TYR A 76 -6.33 -0.85 -6.38
C TYR A 76 -6.16 0.67 -6.27
N ALA A 77 -7.24 1.41 -5.99
CA ALA A 77 -7.20 2.86 -5.82
C ALA A 77 -6.32 3.26 -4.63
N PHE A 78 -6.49 2.60 -3.48
CA PHE A 78 -5.69 2.82 -2.28
C PHE A 78 -4.20 2.64 -2.57
N VAL A 79 -3.83 1.53 -3.21
CA VAL A 79 -2.43 1.20 -3.47
C VAL A 79 -1.79 2.16 -4.49
N LEU A 80 -2.53 2.56 -5.53
CA LEU A 80 -2.06 3.54 -6.52
C LEU A 80 -1.71 4.87 -5.85
N VAL A 81 -2.60 5.38 -4.99
CA VAL A 81 -2.35 6.64 -4.27
C VAL A 81 -1.19 6.49 -3.29
N ALA A 82 -1.21 5.42 -2.47
CA ALA A 82 -0.22 5.23 -1.42
C ALA A 82 1.22 5.08 -1.98
N PHE A 83 1.39 4.28 -3.03
CA PHE A 83 2.70 4.14 -3.68
C PHE A 83 3.10 5.37 -4.51
N GLY A 84 2.15 6.17 -5.01
CA GLY A 84 2.45 7.49 -5.57
C GLY A 84 3.16 8.40 -4.56
N PHE A 85 2.64 8.47 -3.33
CA PHE A 85 3.31 9.17 -2.23
C PHE A 85 4.66 8.53 -1.87
N LEU A 86 4.77 7.20 -1.89
CA LEU A 86 6.06 6.53 -1.62
C LEU A 86 7.13 6.92 -2.65
N GLY A 87 6.76 7.00 -3.93
CA GLY A 87 7.67 7.48 -4.98
C GLY A 87 8.11 8.92 -4.74
N TYR A 88 7.18 9.80 -4.38
CA TYR A 88 7.51 11.18 -4.01
C TYR A 88 8.48 11.25 -2.83
N LEU A 89 8.23 10.51 -1.74
CA LEU A 89 9.10 10.48 -0.57
C LEU A 89 10.49 9.91 -0.90
N GLY A 90 10.55 8.85 -1.70
CA GLY A 90 11.82 8.27 -2.17
C GLY A 90 12.64 9.26 -3.00
N GLN A 91 12.01 10.00 -3.91
CA GLN A 91 12.66 11.07 -4.66
C GLN A 91 13.18 12.18 -3.76
N LYS A 92 12.33 12.65 -2.83
CA LYS A 92 12.69 13.66 -1.84
C LYS A 92 13.90 13.23 -1.01
N LEU A 93 13.92 11.99 -0.52
CA LEU A 93 15.02 11.44 0.26
C LEU A 93 16.34 11.46 -0.54
N VAL A 94 16.29 11.01 -1.80
CA VAL A 94 17.48 11.00 -2.66
C VAL A 94 18.00 12.42 -2.93
N THR A 95 17.12 13.34 -3.29
CA THR A 95 17.52 14.72 -3.62
C THR A 95 17.98 15.52 -2.41
N GLN A 96 17.36 15.32 -1.24
CA GLN A 96 17.63 16.12 -0.04
C GLN A 96 18.91 15.72 0.67
N TYR A 97 19.30 14.45 0.58
CA TYR A 97 20.52 13.92 1.20
C TYR A 97 21.61 13.60 0.18
N ASP A 98 21.48 14.09 -1.06
CA ASP A 98 22.42 13.92 -2.18
C ASP A 98 22.87 12.45 -2.36
N LEU A 99 21.90 11.53 -2.27
CA LEU A 99 22.17 10.10 -2.39
C LEU A 99 22.53 9.74 -3.84
N PRO A 100 23.45 8.77 -4.04
CA PRO A 100 23.85 8.36 -5.38
C PRO A 100 22.65 7.83 -6.17
N ASN A 101 22.32 8.54 -7.25
CA ASN A 101 21.22 8.22 -8.14
C ASN A 101 21.74 8.00 -9.57
N LYS A 102 21.19 6.98 -10.25
CA LYS A 102 21.50 6.72 -11.67
C LYS A 102 20.79 7.70 -12.60
N PHE A 103 19.73 8.34 -12.11
CA PHE A 103 18.96 9.33 -12.83
C PHE A 103 19.52 10.73 -12.55
N MET A 104 19.78 11.49 -13.62
CA MET A 104 20.27 12.88 -13.53
C MET A 104 19.15 13.89 -13.35
N ASP A 105 17.89 13.46 -13.40
CA ASP A 105 16.70 14.29 -13.29
C ASP A 105 16.00 14.13 -11.93
N GLY A 106 15.27 15.18 -11.53
CA GLY A 106 14.65 15.28 -10.19
C GLY A 106 13.35 14.50 -9.99
N TYR A 107 12.98 13.57 -10.88
CA TYR A 107 11.71 12.85 -10.76
C TYR A 107 11.72 11.38 -11.19
N SER A 108 12.60 10.96 -12.12
CA SER A 108 12.54 9.58 -12.68
C SER A 108 12.72 8.49 -11.64
N PHE A 109 13.57 8.71 -10.63
CA PHE A 109 13.77 7.75 -9.55
C PHE A 109 12.45 7.51 -8.79
N GLY A 110 11.80 8.58 -8.33
CA GLY A 110 10.52 8.47 -7.61
C GLY A 110 9.42 7.81 -8.43
N VAL A 111 9.31 8.17 -9.71
CA VAL A 111 8.32 7.58 -10.62
C VAL A 111 8.55 6.09 -10.82
N LEU A 112 9.78 5.67 -11.11
CA LEU A 112 10.10 4.26 -11.30
C LEU A 112 9.92 3.45 -10.02
N HIS A 113 10.31 4.01 -8.87
CA HIS A 113 10.12 3.39 -7.56
C HIS A 113 8.63 3.18 -7.27
N ALA A 114 7.78 4.19 -7.49
CA ALA A 114 6.33 4.05 -7.35
C ALA A 114 5.77 3.00 -8.31
N LEU A 115 6.13 3.06 -9.60
CA LEU A 115 5.64 2.14 -10.62
C LEU A 115 6.00 0.69 -10.30
N GLN A 116 7.21 0.41 -9.82
CA GLN A 116 7.63 -0.94 -9.44
C GLN A 116 6.69 -1.54 -8.38
N HIS A 117 6.35 -0.76 -7.36
CA HIS A 117 5.45 -1.21 -6.29
C HIS A 117 3.98 -1.28 -6.74
N ILE A 118 3.52 -0.34 -7.56
CA ILE A 118 2.18 -0.38 -8.17
C ILE A 118 2.03 -1.63 -9.04
N ILE A 119 2.97 -1.90 -9.94
CA ILE A 119 2.92 -3.07 -10.82
C ILE A 119 2.93 -4.35 -9.97
N SER A 120 3.84 -4.44 -9.00
CA SER A 120 3.95 -5.61 -8.12
C SER A 120 2.63 -5.89 -7.37
N SER A 121 2.04 -4.85 -6.77
CA SER A 121 0.78 -4.97 -6.03
C SER A 121 -0.42 -5.24 -6.94
N VAL A 122 -0.48 -4.67 -8.14
CA VAL A 122 -1.53 -4.94 -9.13
C VAL A 122 -1.46 -6.40 -9.57
N VAL A 123 -0.27 -6.91 -9.90
CA VAL A 123 -0.07 -8.31 -10.29
C VAL A 123 -0.52 -9.25 -9.16
N LEU A 124 -0.08 -8.99 -7.92
CA LEU A 124 -0.47 -9.81 -6.77
C LEU A 124 -1.98 -9.76 -6.52
N THR A 125 -2.58 -8.57 -6.55
CA THR A 125 -4.03 -8.39 -6.33
C THR A 125 -4.84 -9.05 -7.45
N GLY A 126 -4.40 -8.93 -8.70
CA GLY A 126 -5.03 -9.54 -9.86
C GLY A 126 -4.96 -11.06 -9.82
N PHE A 127 -3.81 -11.62 -9.43
CA PHE A 127 -3.66 -13.07 -9.23
C PHE A 127 -4.64 -13.59 -8.17
N LEU A 128 -4.77 -12.90 -7.04
CA LEU A 128 -5.72 -13.26 -5.99
C LEU A 128 -7.17 -13.11 -6.44
N GLN A 129 -7.50 -12.04 -7.17
CA GLN A 129 -8.84 -11.86 -7.72
C GLN A 129 -9.21 -12.97 -8.71
N ALA A 130 -8.27 -13.38 -9.57
CA ALA A 130 -8.45 -14.50 -10.50
C ALA A 130 -8.62 -15.84 -9.76
N ALA A 131 -7.80 -16.08 -8.73
CA ALA A 131 -7.93 -17.27 -7.88
C ALA A 131 -9.31 -17.34 -7.21
N VAL A 132 -9.76 -16.25 -6.57
CA VAL A 132 -11.10 -16.19 -5.94
C VAL A 132 -12.21 -16.40 -6.95
N TRP A 133 -12.11 -15.81 -8.14
CA TRP A 133 -13.10 -16.01 -9.20
C TRP A 133 -13.16 -17.47 -9.67
N TRP A 134 -12.00 -18.12 -9.85
CA TRP A 134 -11.94 -19.53 -10.21
C TRP A 134 -12.55 -20.42 -9.13
N PHE A 135 -12.21 -20.20 -7.85
CA PHE A 135 -12.76 -20.97 -6.74
C PHE A 135 -14.27 -20.78 -6.61
N THR A 136 -14.76 -19.53 -6.63
CA THR A 136 -16.20 -19.25 -6.54
C THR A 136 -16.98 -19.88 -7.70
N ARG A 137 -16.46 -19.84 -8.94
CA ARG A 137 -17.15 -20.44 -10.11
C ARG A 137 -17.18 -21.96 -10.09
N ARG A 138 -16.13 -22.63 -9.57
CA ARG A 138 -16.00 -24.09 -9.61
C ARG A 138 -16.61 -24.79 -8.39
N TRP A 139 -16.55 -24.17 -7.21
CA TRP A 139 -17.06 -24.77 -5.97
C TRP A 139 -18.55 -24.49 -5.70
N HIS A 140 -19.12 -23.37 -6.16
CA HIS A 140 -20.58 -23.11 -6.01
C HIS A 140 -21.46 -23.84 -7.04
N ARG A 141 -20.89 -24.66 -7.93
CA ARG A 141 -21.65 -25.52 -8.86
C ARG A 141 -21.97 -26.91 -8.30
N ARG A 142 -21.52 -27.20 -7.08
CA ARG A 142 -21.93 -28.37 -6.29
C ARG A 142 -22.69 -27.88 -5.07
#